data_AF-A0A800FHS7-F1
#
_entry.id   AF-A0A800FHS7-F1
#
_cell.length_a   1.000
_cell.length_b   1.000
_cell.length_c   1.000
_cell.angle_alpha   90.00
_cell.angle_beta   90.00
_cell.angle_gamma   90.00
#
_symmetry.space_group_name_H-M   'P 1'
#
loop_
_entity.id
_entity.type
_entity.pdbx_description
1 polymer ?
#
loop_
_entity_poly.entity_id
_entity_poly.type
_entity_poly.pdbx_seq_one_letter_code
_entity_poly.pdbx_strand_id
1 'polypeptide(L)'
;MNCNISIKLTHIGLALDKNIAVKNLVQILKQAKLHNNFCRIDMENSPYTQQTIDLYKNCVSDYPNMGIVLQAYLKRSLEDARNLNRTGFNTRVCKGIYDERETIALKDRAAIQDNFFNITKEILSGNGFAAIATHDIPLIDRIDEWIESTQVSSNRFEFQVLYGVPMGGRLEQLMDKGYTVRQYVPFGKEWFDYSLRRLKENPKIMSYVLGNLFKR
;
A
#
# COMPACT_ATOMS: atom_id res chain seq x y z
N MET A 1 14.63 16.27 0.81
CA MET A 1 13.84 15.44 -0.12
C MET A 1 12.54 15.04 0.58
N ASN A 2 11.38 15.24 -0.05
CA ASN A 2 10.10 14.75 0.49
C ASN A 2 10.00 13.25 0.15
N CYS A 3 10.45 12.40 1.06
CA CYS A 3 10.52 10.96 0.86
C CYS A 3 9.98 10.22 2.09
N ASN A 4 9.50 9.00 1.85
CA ASN A 4 9.05 8.07 2.88
C ASN A 4 9.90 6.81 2.77
N ILE A 5 10.08 6.09 3.88
CA ILE A 5 10.69 4.76 3.85
C ILE A 5 9.60 3.67 3.89
N SER A 6 9.84 2.56 3.20
CA SER A 6 8.99 1.37 3.23
C SER A 6 9.84 0.18 3.71
N ILE A 7 9.35 -0.56 4.71
CA ILE A 7 10.06 -1.70 5.29
C ILE A 7 9.19 -2.94 5.34
N LYS A 8 9.82 -4.12 5.31
CA LYS A 8 9.19 -5.42 5.60
C LYS A 8 9.59 -5.87 6.99
N LEU A 9 8.63 -6.37 7.77
CA LEU A 9 8.91 -6.78 9.15
C LEU A 9 9.75 -8.05 9.19
N THR A 10 9.61 -8.94 8.21
CA THR A 10 10.45 -10.14 8.12
C THR A 10 11.93 -9.79 7.90
N HIS A 11 12.23 -8.72 7.16
CA HIS A 11 13.61 -8.24 6.95
C HIS A 11 14.26 -7.72 8.22
N ILE A 12 13.47 -7.39 9.25
CA ILE A 12 13.97 -6.93 10.55
C ILE A 12 13.72 -7.93 11.68
N GLY A 13 13.39 -9.18 11.33
CA GLY A 13 13.39 -10.31 12.27
C GLY A 13 12.03 -10.93 12.58
N LEU A 14 10.91 -10.49 11.99
CA LEU A 14 9.58 -11.02 12.35
C LEU A 14 9.44 -12.53 12.10
N ALA A 15 10.08 -13.05 11.05
CA ALA A 15 10.07 -14.49 10.76
C ALA A 15 10.93 -15.32 11.72
N LEU A 16 11.77 -14.67 12.54
CA LEU A 16 12.70 -15.31 13.46
C LEU A 16 12.19 -15.21 14.90
N ASP A 17 11.94 -13.99 15.36
CA ASP A 17 11.49 -13.71 16.72
C ASP A 17 10.77 -12.34 16.78
N LYS A 18 9.60 -12.33 17.42
CA LYS A 18 8.76 -11.14 17.53
C LYS A 18 9.44 -10.01 18.32
N ASN A 19 10.18 -10.32 19.38
CA ASN A 19 10.85 -9.33 20.20
C ASN A 19 12.02 -8.67 19.44
N ILE A 20 12.74 -9.45 18.62
CA ILE A 20 13.76 -8.90 17.71
C ILE A 20 13.11 -7.90 16.74
N ALA A 21 11.99 -8.29 16.11
CA ALA A 21 11.28 -7.42 15.18
C ALA A 21 10.81 -6.11 15.83
N VAL A 22 10.24 -6.20 17.04
CA VAL A 22 9.80 -5.03 17.82
C VAL A 22 10.98 -4.10 18.13
N LYS A 23 12.08 -4.66 18.64
CA LYS A 23 13.27 -3.88 19.00
C LYS A 23 13.82 -3.13 17.79
N ASN A 24 13.94 -3.81 16.65
CA ASN A 24 14.46 -3.21 15.42
C ASN A 24 13.47 -2.18 14.83
N LEU A 25 12.16 -2.48 14.84
CA LEU A 25 11.14 -1.55 14.39
C LEU A 25 11.18 -0.25 15.19
N VAL A 26 11.25 -0.33 16.52
CA VAL A 26 11.32 0.85 17.40
C VAL A 26 12.58 1.68 17.11
N GLN A 27 13.73 1.06 16.84
CA GLN A 27 14.93 1.80 16.45
C GLN A 27 14.71 2.59 15.15
N ILE A 28 14.10 1.98 14.14
CA ILE A 28 13.77 2.65 12.86
C ILE A 28 12.77 3.78 13.09
N LEU A 29 11.69 3.53 13.84
CA LEU A 29 10.64 4.52 14.11
C LEU A 29 11.18 5.72 14.91
N LYS A 30 12.11 5.51 15.83
CA LYS A 30 12.81 6.62 16.53
C LYS A 30 13.55 7.52 15.56
N GLN A 31 14.28 6.95 14.60
CA GLN A 31 15.00 7.72 13.59
C GLN A 31 14.03 8.42 12.62
N ALA A 32 12.97 7.73 12.18
CA ALA A 32 11.94 8.33 11.34
C ALA A 32 11.30 9.55 12.03
N LYS A 33 10.95 9.43 13.31
CA LYS A 33 10.42 10.54 14.12
C LYS A 33 11.42 11.68 14.27
N LEU A 34 12.69 11.38 14.59
CA LEU A 34 13.75 12.38 14.76
C LEU A 34 13.94 13.23 13.49
N HIS A 35 13.82 12.61 12.32
CA HIS A 35 14.00 13.28 11.03
C HIS A 35 12.69 13.72 10.36
N ASN A 36 11.56 13.67 11.08
CA ASN A 36 10.22 13.96 10.56
C ASN A 36 9.91 13.22 9.23
N ASN A 37 10.39 11.98 9.12
CA ASN A 37 10.17 11.09 7.99
C ASN A 37 9.01 10.13 8.31
N PHE A 38 8.32 9.64 7.27
CA PHE A 38 7.25 8.67 7.38
C PHE A 38 7.75 7.25 7.13
N CYS A 39 7.38 6.31 8.00
CA CYS A 39 7.70 4.89 7.87
C CYS A 39 6.45 4.06 7.50
N ARG A 40 6.42 3.51 6.29
CA ARG A 40 5.42 2.53 5.86
C ARG A 40 5.89 1.13 6.19
N ILE A 41 5.06 0.36 6.90
CA ILE A 41 5.23 -1.08 7.04
C ILE A 41 4.51 -1.77 5.87
N ASP A 42 5.30 -2.32 4.94
CA ASP A 42 4.80 -3.05 3.79
C ASP A 42 4.17 -4.38 4.24
N MET A 43 2.94 -4.63 3.80
CA MET A 43 2.24 -5.87 4.12
C MET A 43 2.83 -7.04 3.33
N GLU A 44 3.08 -8.14 4.03
CA GLU A 44 3.64 -9.37 3.47
C GLU A 44 2.52 -10.39 3.20
N ASN A 45 2.85 -11.67 3.05
CA ASN A 45 1.86 -12.73 2.87
C ASN A 45 1.02 -12.97 4.14
N SER A 46 -0.09 -13.70 3.98
CA SER A 46 -1.15 -13.84 4.97
C SER A 46 -0.74 -14.30 6.37
N PRO A 47 0.31 -15.15 6.58
CA PRO A 47 0.76 -15.51 7.92
C PRO A 47 1.25 -14.32 8.76
N TYR A 48 1.72 -13.25 8.12
CA TYR A 48 2.25 -12.07 8.80
C TYR A 48 1.24 -10.92 8.92
N THR A 49 0.05 -11.04 8.31
CA THR A 49 -0.92 -9.93 8.27
C THR A 49 -1.37 -9.49 9.65
N GLN A 50 -1.77 -10.42 10.51
CA GLN A 50 -2.24 -10.08 11.86
C GLN A 50 -1.11 -9.52 12.72
N GLN A 51 0.07 -10.15 12.68
CA GLN A 51 1.23 -9.70 13.44
C GLN A 51 1.65 -8.27 13.04
N THR A 52 1.56 -7.93 11.76
CA THR A 52 1.82 -6.58 11.24
C THR A 52 0.82 -5.56 11.77
N ILE A 53 -0.48 -5.88 11.75
CA ILE A 53 -1.55 -5.02 12.26
C ILE A 53 -1.37 -4.79 13.77
N ASP A 54 -1.09 -5.84 14.54
CA ASP A 54 -0.91 -5.75 15.99
C ASP A 54 0.30 -4.88 16.35
N LEU A 55 1.42 -5.04 15.63
CA LEU A 55 2.62 -4.22 15.83
C LEU A 55 2.35 -2.74 15.50
N TYR A 56 1.64 -2.46 14.42
CA TYR A 56 1.20 -1.10 14.11
C TYR A 56 0.35 -0.51 15.24
N LYS A 57 -0.67 -1.24 15.71
CA LYS A 57 -1.55 -0.77 16.79
C LYS A 57 -0.77 -0.45 18.07
N ASN A 58 0.25 -1.25 18.39
CA ASN A 58 1.08 -1.07 19.57
C ASN A 58 2.06 0.11 19.47
N CYS A 59 2.44 0.54 18.25
CA CYS A 59 3.46 1.57 18.06
C CYS A 59 2.90 2.94 17.63
N VAL A 60 1.72 3.00 16.99
CA VAL A 60 1.27 4.23 16.33
C VAL A 60 0.98 5.39 17.28
N SER A 61 0.63 5.12 18.55
CA SER A 61 0.45 6.19 19.55
C SER A 61 1.76 6.95 19.83
N ASP A 62 2.87 6.22 19.91
CA ASP A 62 4.18 6.79 20.26
C ASP A 62 4.92 7.33 19.03
N TYR A 63 4.62 6.74 17.86
CA TYR A 63 5.23 7.01 16.57
C TYR A 63 4.15 7.28 15.50
N PRO A 64 3.51 8.47 15.51
CA PRO A 64 2.41 8.79 14.60
C PRO A 64 2.83 8.89 13.12
N ASN A 65 4.13 9.08 12.83
CA ASN A 65 4.68 9.13 11.47
C ASN A 65 4.87 7.73 10.87
N MET A 66 3.87 6.86 11.02
CA MET A 66 3.89 5.50 10.49
C MET A 66 2.57 5.11 9.86
N GLY A 67 2.59 4.07 9.05
CA GLY A 67 1.38 3.46 8.52
C GLY A 67 1.60 2.06 7.99
N ILE A 68 0.52 1.38 7.64
CA ILE A 68 0.55 0.01 7.12
C ILE A 68 0.06 -0.06 5.67
N VAL A 69 0.05 -1.26 5.11
CA VAL A 69 -0.57 -1.56 3.81
C VAL A 69 -1.74 -2.52 4.02
N LEU A 70 -2.85 -2.32 3.31
CA LEU A 70 -3.94 -3.28 3.17
C LEU A 70 -3.99 -3.82 1.74
N GLN A 71 -4.26 -5.11 1.59
CA GLN A 71 -4.21 -5.82 0.31
C GLN A 71 -5.63 -6.21 -0.13
N ALA A 72 -6.12 -5.59 -1.19
CA ALA A 72 -7.51 -5.72 -1.65
C ALA A 72 -7.93 -7.15 -2.05
N TYR A 73 -6.99 -8.01 -2.42
CA TYR A 73 -7.29 -9.42 -2.68
C TYR A 73 -7.63 -10.22 -1.42
N LEU A 74 -7.32 -9.78 -0.19
CA LEU A 74 -7.69 -10.54 1.01
C LEU A 74 -9.12 -10.23 1.40
N LYS A 75 -9.91 -11.27 1.65
CA LYS A 75 -11.32 -11.14 2.05
C LYS A 75 -11.49 -10.36 3.36
N ARG A 76 -10.48 -10.39 4.23
CA ARG A 76 -10.46 -9.69 5.53
C ARG A 76 -10.21 -8.18 5.43
N SER A 77 -9.62 -7.68 4.34
CA SER A 77 -9.03 -6.33 4.34
C SER A 77 -10.02 -5.17 4.44
N LEU A 78 -11.25 -5.34 3.96
CA LEU A 78 -12.29 -4.31 4.18
C LEU A 78 -12.67 -4.19 5.65
N GLU A 79 -12.76 -5.32 6.35
CA GLU A 79 -13.05 -5.34 7.78
C GLU A 79 -11.86 -4.81 8.60
N ASP A 80 -10.62 -5.15 8.20
CA ASP A 80 -9.44 -4.53 8.79
C ASP A 80 -9.43 -3.01 8.61
N ALA A 81 -9.85 -2.50 7.43
CA ALA A 81 -9.95 -1.06 7.18
C ALA A 81 -10.96 -0.40 8.12
N ARG A 82 -12.17 -0.95 8.27
CA ARG A 82 -13.21 -0.46 9.20
C ARG A 82 -12.70 -0.38 10.62
N ASN A 83 -12.10 -1.45 11.11
CA ASN A 83 -11.61 -1.55 12.49
C ASN A 83 -10.43 -0.62 12.80
N LEU A 84 -9.69 -0.20 11.77
CA LEU A 84 -8.51 0.66 11.90
C LEU A 84 -8.78 2.13 11.58
N ASN A 85 -9.89 2.46 10.91
CA ASN A 85 -10.18 3.79 10.38
C ASN A 85 -10.57 4.80 11.47
N ARG A 86 -9.57 5.23 12.23
CA ARG A 86 -9.65 6.30 13.23
C ARG A 86 -8.77 7.48 12.82
N THR A 87 -8.93 8.61 13.51
CA THR A 87 -8.07 9.79 13.31
C THR A 87 -6.59 9.41 13.38
N GLY A 88 -5.81 9.86 12.38
CA GLY A 88 -4.38 9.55 12.26
C GLY A 88 -4.07 8.20 11.60
N PHE A 89 -5.08 7.40 11.23
CA PHE A 89 -4.83 6.18 10.45
C PHE A 89 -4.30 6.53 9.08
N ASN A 90 -3.09 6.08 8.75
CA ASN A 90 -2.50 6.25 7.43
C ASN A 90 -2.23 4.88 6.83
N THR A 91 -2.86 4.56 5.70
CA THR A 91 -2.70 3.25 5.05
C THR A 91 -2.47 3.38 3.56
N ARG A 92 -1.70 2.45 3.02
CA ARG A 92 -1.60 2.21 1.57
C ARG A 92 -2.55 1.09 1.19
N VAL A 93 -3.33 1.28 0.15
CA VAL A 93 -4.17 0.22 -0.44
C VAL A 93 -3.46 -0.28 -1.69
N CYS A 94 -3.20 -1.59 -1.77
CA CYS A 94 -2.68 -2.24 -2.97
C CYS A 94 -3.54 -3.46 -3.33
N LYS A 95 -3.37 -4.06 -4.50
CA LYS A 95 -4.09 -5.30 -4.86
C LYS A 95 -3.66 -6.50 -4.03
N GLY A 96 -2.37 -6.61 -3.71
CA GLY A 96 -1.76 -7.84 -3.20
C GLY A 96 -0.96 -8.54 -4.31
N ILE A 97 0.17 -9.14 -3.95
CA ILE A 97 1.13 -9.71 -4.90
C ILE A 97 1.48 -11.18 -4.65
N TYR A 98 1.12 -11.71 -3.49
CA TYR A 98 1.45 -13.08 -3.09
C TYR A 98 0.44 -14.06 -3.68
N ASP A 99 0.80 -15.34 -3.79
CA ASP A 99 -0.16 -16.37 -4.16
C ASP A 99 -0.77 -16.99 -2.91
N GLU A 100 -2.00 -16.59 -2.61
CA GLU A 100 -2.76 -17.00 -1.42
C GLU A 100 -3.91 -17.94 -1.79
N ARG A 101 -4.32 -18.82 -0.88
CA ARG A 101 -5.44 -19.74 -1.13
C ARG A 101 -6.76 -19.00 -1.36
N GLU A 102 -7.62 -19.52 -2.23
CA GLU A 102 -8.93 -18.92 -2.54
C GLU A 102 -9.87 -18.82 -1.32
N THR A 103 -9.62 -19.63 -0.29
CA THR A 103 -10.37 -19.56 0.97
C THR A 103 -10.21 -18.20 1.65
N ILE A 104 -9.03 -17.58 1.54
CA ILE A 104 -8.68 -16.31 2.18
C ILE A 104 -8.53 -15.14 1.19
N ALA A 105 -8.33 -15.42 -0.09
CA ALA A 105 -8.10 -14.41 -1.12
C ALA A 105 -9.10 -14.50 -2.28
N LEU A 106 -9.53 -13.35 -2.78
CA LEU A 106 -10.23 -13.18 -4.04
C LEU A 106 -9.27 -13.51 -5.20
N LYS A 107 -9.77 -14.22 -6.20
CA LYS A 107 -9.02 -14.55 -7.42
C LYS A 107 -9.52 -13.83 -8.66
N ASP A 108 -10.80 -13.50 -8.68
CA ASP A 108 -11.39 -12.72 -9.77
C ASP A 108 -10.88 -11.28 -9.77
N ARG A 109 -10.54 -10.78 -10.96
CA ARG A 109 -9.94 -9.45 -11.12
C ARG A 109 -10.93 -8.34 -10.78
N ALA A 110 -12.19 -8.46 -11.21
CA ALA A 110 -13.20 -7.45 -10.96
C ALA A 110 -13.52 -7.39 -9.47
N ALA A 111 -13.66 -8.55 -8.81
CA ALA A 111 -13.83 -8.63 -7.37
C ALA A 111 -12.67 -7.97 -6.58
N ILE A 112 -11.42 -8.14 -7.02
CA ILE A 112 -10.26 -7.47 -6.40
C ILE A 112 -10.33 -5.95 -6.61
N GLN A 113 -10.70 -5.48 -7.81
CA GLN A 113 -10.86 -4.05 -8.11
C GLN A 113 -11.99 -3.43 -7.28
N ASP A 114 -13.13 -4.12 -7.15
CA ASP A 114 -14.25 -3.70 -6.32
C ASP A 114 -13.88 -3.61 -4.84
N ASN A 115 -13.18 -4.63 -4.32
CA ASN A 115 -12.75 -4.60 -2.94
C ASN A 115 -11.70 -3.50 -2.69
N PHE A 116 -10.80 -3.24 -3.65
CA PHE A 116 -9.86 -2.12 -3.59
C PHE A 116 -10.61 -0.78 -3.49
N PHE A 117 -11.59 -0.57 -4.37
CA PHE A 117 -12.43 0.63 -4.36
C PHE A 117 -13.17 0.77 -3.02
N ASN A 118 -13.78 -0.31 -2.53
CA ASN A 118 -14.52 -0.32 -1.26
C ASN A 118 -13.63 -0.02 -0.06
N ILE A 119 -12.42 -0.59 0.00
CA ILE A 119 -11.44 -0.28 1.06
C ILE A 119 -11.04 1.20 1.01
N THR A 120 -10.75 1.73 -0.19
CA THR A 120 -10.37 3.14 -0.37
C THR A 120 -11.51 4.07 0.07
N LYS A 121 -12.72 3.78 -0.38
CA LYS A 121 -13.94 4.50 0.00
C LYS A 121 -14.19 4.46 1.51
N GLU A 122 -14.04 3.29 2.13
CA GLU A 122 -14.18 3.11 3.59
C GLU A 122 -13.23 4.04 4.34
N ILE A 123 -11.94 4.07 3.95
CA ILE A 123 -10.93 4.92 4.59
C ILE A 123 -11.28 6.41 4.43
N LEU A 124 -11.58 6.84 3.20
CA LEU A 124 -11.80 8.25 2.86
C LEU A 124 -13.16 8.79 3.30
N SER A 125 -14.18 7.94 3.48
CA SER A 125 -15.45 8.33 4.10
C SER A 125 -15.32 8.56 5.61
N GLY A 126 -14.25 8.04 6.23
CA GLY A 126 -13.92 8.24 7.65
C GLY A 126 -12.82 9.28 7.87
N ASN A 127 -11.94 9.02 8.84
CA ASN A 127 -10.89 9.96 9.29
C ASN A 127 -9.46 9.57 8.90
N GLY A 128 -9.30 8.49 8.12
CA GLY A 128 -8.01 8.00 7.66
C GLY A 128 -7.47 8.66 6.38
N PHE A 129 -6.19 8.41 6.12
CA PHE A 129 -5.48 8.79 4.92
C PHE A 129 -5.25 7.56 4.02
N ALA A 130 -5.53 7.68 2.72
CA ALA A 130 -5.35 6.60 1.75
C ALA A 130 -4.23 6.90 0.73
N ALA A 131 -3.16 6.10 0.77
CA ALA A 131 -2.20 6.00 -0.32
C ALA A 131 -2.68 4.95 -1.33
N ILE A 132 -3.22 5.41 -2.45
CA ILE A 132 -3.87 4.61 -3.50
C ILE A 132 -2.78 4.04 -4.42
N ALA A 133 -2.29 2.82 -4.13
CA ALA A 133 -1.15 2.21 -4.83
C ALA A 133 -1.58 1.25 -5.94
N THR A 134 -1.68 1.74 -7.17
CA THR A 134 -2.08 0.94 -8.34
C THR A 134 -1.62 1.56 -9.66
N HIS A 135 -1.45 0.71 -10.68
CA HIS A 135 -1.24 1.11 -12.08
C HIS A 135 -2.47 0.83 -12.95
N ASP A 136 -3.61 0.50 -12.33
CA ASP A 136 -4.86 0.21 -13.04
C ASP A 136 -5.55 1.52 -13.40
N ILE A 137 -5.42 1.99 -14.64
CA ILE A 137 -6.02 3.27 -15.07
C ILE A 137 -7.55 3.27 -14.85
N PRO A 138 -8.32 2.25 -15.29
CA PRO A 138 -9.76 2.21 -15.01
C PRO A 138 -10.14 2.28 -13.52
N LEU A 139 -9.32 1.71 -12.63
CA LEU A 139 -9.57 1.81 -11.19
C LEU A 139 -9.22 3.19 -10.63
N ILE A 140 -8.13 3.79 -11.13
CA ILE A 140 -7.75 5.16 -10.79
C ILE A 140 -8.88 6.10 -11.18
N ASP A 141 -9.41 5.97 -12.40
CA ASP A 141 -10.49 6.82 -12.92
C ASP A 141 -11.75 6.69 -12.07
N ARG A 142 -12.16 5.45 -11.76
CA ARG A 142 -13.30 5.19 -10.87
C ARG A 142 -13.12 5.79 -9.48
N ILE A 143 -11.91 5.77 -8.91
CA ILE A 143 -11.63 6.34 -7.58
C ILE A 143 -11.61 7.87 -7.66
N ASP A 144 -11.00 8.44 -8.69
CA ASP A 144 -10.90 9.87 -8.96
C ASP A 144 -12.30 10.48 -9.13
N GLU A 145 -13.16 9.90 -9.97
CA GLU A 145 -14.56 10.30 -10.14
C GLU A 145 -15.35 10.28 -8.83
N TRP A 146 -15.13 9.25 -8.00
CA TRP A 146 -15.76 9.16 -6.69
C TRP A 146 -15.24 10.24 -5.72
N ILE A 147 -13.93 10.50 -5.71
CA ILE A 147 -13.29 11.55 -4.90
C ILE A 147 -13.84 12.94 -5.27
N GLU A 148 -13.96 13.22 -6.57
CA GLU A 148 -14.50 14.50 -7.06
C GLU A 148 -15.98 14.68 -6.69
N SER A 149 -16.80 13.66 -6.95
CA SER A 149 -18.23 13.73 -6.66
C SER A 149 -18.56 13.82 -5.16
N THR A 150 -17.66 13.36 -4.29
CA THR A 150 -17.82 13.44 -2.83
C THR A 150 -16.97 14.54 -2.18
N GLN A 151 -16.23 15.31 -2.98
CA GLN A 151 -15.39 16.43 -2.53
C GLN A 151 -14.40 16.04 -1.43
N VAL A 152 -13.81 14.85 -1.51
CA VAL A 152 -12.76 14.43 -0.58
C VAL A 152 -11.56 15.36 -0.73
N SER A 153 -11.12 15.95 0.39
CA SER A 153 -9.97 16.85 0.39
C SER A 153 -8.69 16.16 -0.11
N SER A 154 -7.93 16.83 -0.98
CA SER A 154 -6.69 16.31 -1.58
C SER A 154 -5.58 16.03 -0.57
N ASN A 155 -5.67 16.55 0.65
CA ASN A 155 -4.74 16.23 1.74
C ASN A 155 -5.05 14.89 2.46
N ARG A 156 -6.14 14.20 2.08
CA ARG A 156 -6.55 12.92 2.66
C ARG A 156 -6.13 11.70 1.84
N PHE A 157 -5.53 11.91 0.66
CA PHE A 157 -5.07 10.82 -0.18
C PHE A 157 -3.87 11.21 -1.03
N GLU A 158 -3.24 10.19 -1.60
CA GLU A 158 -2.24 10.34 -2.64
C GLU A 158 -2.28 9.13 -3.56
N PHE A 159 -1.89 9.30 -4.82
CA PHE A 159 -1.71 8.19 -5.75
C PHE A 159 -0.28 7.69 -5.72
N GLN A 160 -0.09 6.38 -5.73
CA GLN A 160 1.23 5.75 -5.69
C GLN A 160 1.43 4.75 -6.82
N VAL A 161 2.60 4.82 -7.44
CA VAL A 161 3.03 3.89 -8.50
C VAL A 161 4.46 3.40 -8.22
N LEU A 162 4.86 2.33 -8.89
CA LEU A 162 6.26 1.91 -8.94
C LEU A 162 7.01 2.81 -9.92
N TYR A 163 8.24 3.17 -9.56
CA TYR A 163 9.13 3.91 -10.45
C TYR A 163 9.35 3.14 -11.77
N GLY A 164 9.27 3.86 -12.89
CA GLY A 164 9.53 3.31 -14.23
C GLY A 164 8.36 2.56 -14.88
N VAL A 165 7.20 2.45 -14.24
CA VAL A 165 6.00 1.89 -14.89
C VAL A 165 5.26 3.00 -15.65
N PRO A 166 5.09 2.90 -16.98
CA PRO A 166 4.38 3.88 -17.77
C PRO A 166 2.91 4.01 -17.37
N MET A 167 2.44 5.25 -17.29
CA MET A 167 1.07 5.61 -16.89
C MET A 167 0.33 6.45 -17.94
N GLY A 168 0.88 6.60 -19.15
CA GLY A 168 0.20 7.24 -20.28
C GLY A 168 -0.25 8.68 -20.04
N GLY A 169 0.51 9.49 -19.28
CA GLY A 169 0.13 10.86 -18.93
C GLY A 169 -0.84 10.99 -17.75
N ARG A 170 -1.31 9.86 -17.19
CA ARG A 170 -2.33 9.88 -16.14
C ARG A 170 -1.82 10.48 -14.82
N LEU A 171 -0.54 10.32 -14.50
CA LEU A 171 0.02 10.89 -13.27
C LEU A 171 0.08 12.42 -13.35
N GLU A 172 0.44 12.95 -14.52
CA GLU A 172 0.47 14.36 -14.84
C GLU A 172 -0.93 14.97 -14.68
N GLN A 173 -1.96 14.32 -15.23
CA GLN A 173 -3.35 14.75 -15.05
C GLN A 173 -3.79 14.78 -13.58
N LEU A 174 -3.37 13.80 -12.76
CA LEU A 174 -3.68 13.80 -11.32
C LEU A 174 -2.95 14.93 -10.60
N MET A 175 -1.70 15.22 -10.98
CA MET A 175 -0.94 16.36 -10.43
C MET A 175 -1.53 17.71 -10.84
N ASP A 176 -2.05 17.84 -12.07
CA ASP A 176 -2.72 19.05 -12.55
C ASP A 176 -4.01 19.36 -11.77
N LYS A 177 -4.66 18.32 -11.22
CA LYS A 177 -5.77 18.44 -10.26
C LYS A 177 -5.33 18.85 -8.85
N GLY A 178 -4.02 19.00 -8.61
CA GLY A 178 -3.44 19.30 -7.30
C GLY A 178 -3.33 18.09 -6.38
N TYR A 179 -3.44 16.87 -6.89
CA TYR A 179 -3.27 15.66 -6.08
C TYR A 179 -1.80 15.31 -5.88
N THR A 180 -1.50 14.72 -4.73
CA THR A 180 -0.15 14.20 -4.47
C THR A 180 0.05 12.88 -5.22
N VAL A 181 1.15 12.78 -5.96
CA VAL A 181 1.63 11.53 -6.56
C VAL A 181 2.97 11.14 -5.94
N ARG A 182 3.16 9.86 -5.60
CA ARG A 182 4.46 9.33 -5.14
C ARG A 182 4.88 8.11 -5.96
N GLN A 183 6.18 8.02 -6.22
CA GLN A 183 6.79 6.87 -6.88
C GLN A 183 7.57 6.03 -5.86
N TYR A 184 7.33 4.73 -5.86
CA TYR A 184 8.08 3.76 -5.05
C TYR A 184 9.36 3.38 -5.78
N VAL A 185 10.49 3.77 -5.20
CA VAL A 185 11.83 3.57 -5.78
C VAL A 185 12.56 2.51 -4.96
N PRO A 186 12.60 1.24 -5.40
CA PRO A 186 13.46 0.25 -4.79
C PRO A 186 14.93 0.56 -5.08
N PHE A 187 15.82 0.30 -4.12
CA PHE A 187 17.27 0.49 -4.27
C PHE A 187 18.05 -0.57 -3.48
N GLY A 188 19.33 -0.76 -3.78
CA GLY A 188 20.21 -1.75 -3.15
C GLY A 188 21.02 -2.56 -4.16
N LYS A 189 21.77 -3.58 -3.72
CA LYS A 189 22.48 -4.48 -4.64
C LYS A 189 21.59 -5.60 -5.20
N GLU A 190 20.59 -6.03 -4.44
CA GLU A 190 19.79 -7.23 -4.73
C GLU A 190 18.33 -6.92 -5.12
N TRP A 191 17.95 -5.64 -5.24
CA TRP A 191 16.54 -5.24 -5.37
C TRP A 191 15.90 -5.70 -6.69
N PHE A 192 16.67 -5.70 -7.77
CA PHE A 192 16.17 -5.98 -9.12
C PHE A 192 15.80 -7.46 -9.27
N ASP A 193 16.71 -8.35 -8.87
CA ASP A 193 16.50 -9.81 -8.94
C ASP A 193 15.43 -10.31 -7.96
N TYR A 194 15.33 -9.69 -6.78
CA TYR A 194 14.26 -10.01 -5.82
C TYR A 194 12.88 -9.59 -6.34
N SER A 195 12.76 -8.36 -6.85
CA SER A 195 11.50 -7.83 -7.41
C SER A 195 11.06 -8.64 -8.65
N LEU A 196 12.00 -8.96 -9.54
CA LEU A 196 11.73 -9.78 -10.74
C LEU A 196 11.34 -11.21 -10.39
N ARG A 197 11.97 -11.84 -9.40
CA ARG A 197 11.63 -13.19 -8.95
C ARG A 197 10.20 -13.27 -8.40
N ARG A 198 9.80 -12.31 -7.56
CA ARG A 198 8.42 -12.22 -7.04
C ARG A 198 7.39 -11.97 -8.15
N LEU A 199 7.75 -11.17 -9.16
CA LEU A 199 6.90 -10.95 -10.34
C LEU A 199 6.81 -12.22 -11.23
N LYS A 200 7.90 -12.99 -11.35
CA LYS A 200 7.95 -14.27 -12.08
C LYS A 200 7.22 -15.41 -11.37
N GLU A 201 7.25 -15.45 -10.04
CA GLU A 201 6.51 -16.41 -9.20
C GLU A 201 4.99 -16.28 -9.36
N ASN A 202 4.49 -15.17 -9.93
CA ASN A 202 3.08 -14.97 -10.25
C ASN A 202 2.89 -14.48 -11.69
N PRO A 203 2.92 -15.37 -12.70
CA PRO A 203 2.87 -15.00 -14.12
C PRO A 203 1.62 -14.20 -14.52
N LYS A 204 0.51 -14.34 -13.77
CA LYS A 204 -0.71 -13.53 -13.96
C LYS A 204 -0.48 -12.05 -13.62
N ILE A 205 0.34 -11.72 -12.62
CA ILE A 205 0.70 -10.34 -12.30
C ILE A 205 1.56 -9.73 -13.40
N MET A 206 2.46 -10.52 -14.00
CA MET A 206 3.27 -10.04 -15.11
C MET A 206 2.42 -9.70 -16.33
N SER A 207 1.42 -10.53 -16.66
CA SER A 207 0.45 -10.21 -17.72
C SER A 207 -0.38 -8.96 -17.44
N TYR A 208 -0.57 -8.59 -16.17
CA TYR A 208 -1.31 -7.39 -15.78
C TYR A 208 -0.47 -6.12 -15.88
N VAL A 209 0.78 -6.16 -15.40
CA VAL A 209 1.74 -5.03 -15.55
C VAL A 209 2.09 -4.84 -17.03
N LEU A 210 2.30 -5.93 -17.78
CA LEU A 210 2.56 -5.91 -19.23
C LEU A 210 1.31 -5.57 -20.05
N GLY A 211 0.12 -6.04 -19.67
CA GLY A 211 -1.11 -5.75 -20.40
C GLY A 211 -1.47 -4.26 -20.41
N ASN A 212 -1.13 -3.53 -19.35
CA ASN A 212 -1.25 -2.07 -19.30
C ASN A 212 -0.12 -1.35 -20.04
N LEU A 213 1.05 -1.98 -20.25
CA LEU A 213 2.15 -1.45 -21.07
C LEU A 213 1.82 -1.44 -22.58
N PHE A 214 0.96 -2.34 -23.06
CA PHE A 214 0.57 -2.43 -24.47
C PHE A 214 -0.67 -1.61 -24.85
N LYS A 215 -1.36 -1.01 -23.88
CA LYS A 215 -2.39 0.00 -24.14
C LYS A 215 -1.72 1.37 -24.18
N ARG A 216 -1.17 1.69 -25.36
CA ARG A 216 -0.77 3.05 -25.74
C ARG A 216 -1.98 3.97 -25.84
#